data_AF-A0A7T8KHK1-F1
#
_entry.id   AF-A0A7T8KHK1-F1
#
_cell.length_a   1.000
_cell.length_b   1.000
_cell.length_c   1.000
_cell.angle_alpha   90.00
_cell.angle_beta   90.00
_cell.angle_gamma   90.00
#
_symmetry.space_group_name_H-M   'P 1'
#
loop_
_entity.id
_entity.type
_entity.pdbx_description
1 polymer ?
#
loop_
_entity_poly.entity_id
_entity_poly.type
_entity_poly.pdbx_seq_one_letter_code
_entity_poly.pdbx_strand_id
1 'polypeptide(L)' 'MKSRTSSLERELEKRHAFAATAGETALGTAEDLLPPQLPTFKIEGYLFKRGQNAFRTWNRRWFYIQ' A
#
# COMPACT_ATOMS: atom_id res chain seq x y z
N MET A 1 -23.13 -23.08 -10.73
CA MET A 1 -22.63 -21.95 -9.89
C MET A 1 -21.28 -22.28 -9.23
N LYS A 2 -21.13 -23.44 -8.55
CA LYS A 2 -19.88 -23.89 -7.92
C LYS A 2 -18.66 -24.02 -8.86
N SER A 3 -18.87 -24.32 -10.15
CA SER A 3 -17.80 -24.43 -11.14
C SER A 3 -17.21 -23.08 -11.59
N ARG A 4 -18.01 -22.01 -11.55
CA ARG A 4 -17.53 -20.66 -11.85
C ARG A 4 -16.71 -20.09 -10.70
N THR A 5 -17.09 -20.39 -9.46
CA THR A 5 -16.35 -19.96 -8.28
C THR A 5 -15.00 -20.66 -8.17
N SER A 6 -14.93 -21.97 -8.43
CA SER A 6 -13.65 -22.70 -8.40
C SER A 6 -12.68 -22.25 -9.50
N SER A 7 -13.19 -21.87 -10.67
CA SER A 7 -12.36 -21.29 -11.74
C SER A 7 -11.81 -19.91 -11.34
N LEU A 8 -12.59 -19.09 -10.65
CA LEU A 8 -12.16 -17.78 -10.16
C LEU A 8 -11.15 -17.89 -9.03
N GLU A 9 -11.36 -18.81 -8.09
CA GLU A 9 -10.42 -19.10 -6.99
C GLU A 9 -9.05 -19.50 -7.54
N ARG A 10 -9.02 -20.44 -8.49
CA ARG A 10 -7.78 -20.88 -9.14
C ARG A 10 -7.07 -19.75 -9.90
N GLU A 11 -7.84 -18.84 -10.50
CA GLU A 11 -7.28 -17.69 -11.21
C GLU A 11 -6.70 -16.65 -10.24
N LEU A 12 -7.38 -16.38 -9.12
CA LEU A 12 -6.88 -15.50 -8.08
C LEU A 12 -5.63 -16.06 -7.40
N GLU A 13 -5.60 -17.37 -7.14
CA GLU A 13 -4.44 -18.05 -6.56
C GLU A 13 -3.20 -17.90 -7.46
N LYS A 14 -3.34 -18.08 -8.78
CA LYS A 14 -2.25 -17.84 -9.75
C LYS A 14 -1.76 -16.39 -9.73
N ARG A 15 -2.67 -15.42 -9.68
CA ARG A 15 -2.31 -13.99 -9.64
C ARG A 15 -1.63 -13.61 -8.33
N HIS A 16 -2.09 -14.16 -7.21
CA HIS A 16 -1.46 -13.94 -5.90
C HIS A 16 -0.09 -14.58 -5.82
N ALA A 17 0.09 -15.79 -6.35
CA ALA A 17 1.40 -16.43 -6.44
C ALA A 17 2.37 -15.59 -7.29
N PHE A 18 1.90 -15.05 -8.43
CA PHE A 18 2.69 -14.17 -9.27
C PHE A 18 3.02 -12.83 -8.57
N ALA A 19 2.06 -12.22 -7.89
CA ALA A 19 2.28 -10.99 -7.14
C ALA A 19 3.21 -11.19 -5.93
N ALA A 20 3.19 -12.37 -5.29
CA ALA A 20 4.08 -12.70 -4.20
C ALA A 20 5.53 -12.93 -4.67
N THR A 21 5.72 -13.51 -5.85
CA THR A 21 7.06 -13.77 -6.41
C THR A 21 7.66 -12.56 -7.15
N ALA A 22 6.82 -11.73 -7.79
CA ALA A 22 7.25 -10.51 -8.48
C ALA A 22 7.19 -9.25 -7.61
N GLY A 23 6.46 -9.28 -6.48
CA GLY A 23 6.17 -8.11 -5.65
C GLY A 23 7.31 -7.65 -4.75
N GLU A 24 8.32 -8.50 -4.51
CA GLU A 24 9.49 -8.11 -3.71
C GLU A 24 10.37 -7.07 -4.44
N THR A 25 10.30 -7.02 -5.78
CA THR A 25 10.95 -5.99 -6.61
C THR A 25 10.07 -4.76 -6.88
N ALA A 26 8.79 -4.80 -6.48
CA ALA A 26 7.79 -3.76 -6.74
C ALA A 26 7.33 -3.01 -5.47
N LEU A 27 8.02 -3.21 -4.33
CA LEU A 27 7.98 -2.30 -3.18
C LEU A 27 8.81 -1.05 -3.48
N GLY A 28 8.57 -0.43 -4.65
CA GLY A 28 8.92 0.96 -4.87
C GLY A 28 8.19 1.79 -3.82
N THR A 29 8.87 2.77 -3.27
CA THR A 29 8.19 3.84 -2.54
C THR A 29 7.04 4.36 -3.41
N ALA A 30 5.88 4.65 -2.81
CA ALA A 30 4.65 5.06 -3.51
C ALA A 30 4.84 6.24 -4.50
N GLU A 31 6.00 6.88 -4.47
CA GLU A 31 6.50 7.90 -5.39
C GLU A 31 6.61 7.44 -6.85
N ASP A 32 6.90 6.15 -7.12
CA ASP A 32 7.07 5.65 -8.51
C ASP A 32 5.75 5.41 -9.27
N LEU A 33 4.60 5.52 -8.60
CA LEU A 33 3.26 5.31 -9.20
C LEU A 33 2.51 6.62 -9.49
N LEU A 34 3.10 7.79 -9.20
CA LEU A 34 2.40 9.06 -9.38
C LEU A 34 2.52 9.57 -10.84
N PRO A 35 1.42 9.75 -11.58
CA PRO A 35 1.47 10.34 -12.93
C PRO A 35 1.97 11.80 -12.88
N PRO A 36 2.76 12.25 -13.87
CA PRO A 36 3.58 13.46 -13.76
C PRO A 36 2.85 14.82 -13.83
N GLN A 37 1.53 14.91 -13.60
CA GLN A 37 0.77 16.10 -14.08
C GLN A 37 -0.37 16.63 -13.19
N LEU A 38 -0.32 16.59 -11.85
CA LEU A 38 -1.34 17.31 -11.04
C LEU A 38 -0.74 18.07 -9.84
N PRO A 39 -0.84 19.42 -9.80
CA PRO A 39 -0.49 20.25 -8.66
C PRO A 39 -1.63 20.26 -7.63
N THR A 40 -1.97 19.08 -7.14
CA THR A 40 -2.70 18.92 -5.88
C THR A 40 -1.84 17.97 -5.08
N PHE A 41 -1.04 18.51 -4.15
CA PHE A 41 -0.14 17.75 -3.28
C PHE A 41 -0.93 16.91 -2.28
N LYS A 42 -1.72 15.96 -2.79
CA LYS A 42 -2.46 14.96 -2.04
C LYS A 42 -1.51 13.80 -1.80
N ILE A 43 -0.79 13.87 -0.69
CA ILE A 43 0.13 12.83 -0.27
C ILE A 43 -0.48 12.17 0.96
N GLU A 44 -0.61 10.86 0.92
CA GLU A 44 -1.08 10.05 2.04
C GLU A 44 -0.10 8.92 2.34
N GLY A 45 0.00 8.54 3.60
CA GLY A 45 0.89 7.46 4.00
C GLY A 45 1.09 7.33 5.49
N TYR A 46 1.84 6.30 5.87
CA TYR A 46 2.19 6.08 7.27
C TYR A 46 3.50 6.76 7.63
N LEU A 47 3.48 7.56 8.70
CA LEU A 47 4.68 8.14 9.30
C LEU A 47 4.71 7.86 10.80
N PHE A 48 5.91 7.86 11.37
CA PHE A 48 6.09 7.83 12.82
C PHE A 48 6.06 9.25 13.38
N LYS A 49 5.17 9.50 14.35
CA LYS A 49 5.08 10.78 15.08
C LYS A 49 5.64 10.62 16.49
N ARG A 50 6.50 11.55 16.91
CA ARG A 50 6.97 11.64 18.30
C ARG A 50 5.90 12.28 19.19
N GLY A 51 5.56 11.63 20.30
CA GLY A 51 4.68 12.19 21.33
C GLY A 51 5.31 13.41 22.01
N GLN A 52 4.51 14.45 22.28
CA GLN A 52 4.94 15.65 23.01
C GLN A 52 4.79 15.49 24.54
N ASN A 53 4.23 14.37 24.98
CA ASN A 53 3.97 14.06 26.38
C ASN A 53 5.29 13.73 27.12
N ALA A 54 5.25 13.60 28.45
CA ALA A 54 6.41 13.22 29.27
C ALA A 54 7.07 11.91 28.82
N PHE A 55 6.29 11.00 28.23
CA PHE A 55 6.78 9.80 27.56
C PHE A 55 6.88 10.04 26.05
N ARG A 56 8.09 10.32 25.57
CA ARG A 56 8.39 10.62 24.16
C ARG A 56 8.48 9.35 23.31
N THR A 57 7.35 8.70 23.06
CA THR A 57 7.27 7.50 22.21
C THR A 57 7.04 7.83 20.74
N TRP A 58 7.52 6.97 19.84
CA TRP A 58 7.24 7.03 18.41
C TRP A 58 6.03 6.15 18.08
N ASN A 59 5.00 6.75 17.50
CA ASN A 59 3.77 6.04 17.15
C ASN A 59 3.51 6.14 15.65
N ARG A 60 3.20 5.02 15.00
CA ARG A 60 2.79 5.00 13.60
C ARG A 60 1.37 5.57 13.46
N ARG A 61 1.20 6.54 12.57
CA ARG A 61 -0.09 7.18 12.25
C ARG A 61 -0.23 7.37 10.74
N TRP A 62 -1.46 7.36 10.24
CA TRP A 62 -1.78 7.70 8.85
C TRP A 62 -1.87 9.22 8.72
N PHE A 63 -1.08 9.80 7.83
CA PHE A 63 -1.07 11.22 7.51
C PHE A 63 -1.68 11.42 6.12
N TYR A 64 -2.36 12.54 5.94
CA TYR A 64 -2.86 12.99 4.65
C TYR A 64 -2.63 14.50 4.54
N ILE A 65 -2.15 14.96 3.39
CA ILE A 65 -2.01 16.37 3.05
C ILE A 65 -3.15 16.72 2.09
N GLN A 66 -3.91 17.78 2.39
CA GLN A 66 -5.04 18.27 1.60
C GLN A 66 -4.91 19.78 1.38
#